data_AF-A0A928D9P4-F1
#
_entry.id   AF-A0A928D9P4-F1
#
_cell.length_a   1.000
_cell.length_b   1.000
_cell.length_c   1.000
_cell.angle_alpha   90.00
_cell.angle_beta   90.00
_cell.angle_gamma   90.00
#
_symmetry.space_group_name_H-M   'P 1'
#
loop_
_entity.id
_entity.type
_entity.pdbx_description
1 polymer ?
#
loop_
_entity_poly.entity_id
_entity_poly.type
_entity_poly.pdbx_seq_one_letter_code
_entity_poly.pdbx_strand_id
1 'polypeptide(L)'
;MIDFDIEKFVRKYMTGRAESLLKADFEKFADEMHARIDGKRMLVVGGAGTIGSNYVKAALRGFKPKAMYVAIAEAADEDGGEGWRCAASAA
;
A
#
# COMPACT_ATOMS: atom_id res chain seq x y z
N MET A 1 -10.36 -26.96 -16.17
CA MET A 1 -9.74 -26.13 -15.12
C MET A 1 -10.81 -25.15 -14.67
N ILE A 2 -11.25 -25.21 -13.41
CA ILE A 2 -12.26 -24.27 -12.90
C ILE A 2 -11.51 -22.96 -12.64
N ASP A 3 -11.85 -21.92 -13.40
CA ASP A 3 -11.35 -20.57 -13.17
C ASP A 3 -12.06 -20.02 -11.93
N PHE A 4 -11.34 -19.95 -10.81
CA PHE A 4 -11.87 -19.43 -9.55
C PHE A 4 -11.53 -17.94 -9.43
N ASP A 5 -12.54 -17.11 -9.62
CA ASP A 5 -12.43 -15.66 -9.43
C ASP A 5 -12.47 -15.32 -7.93
N ILE A 6 -11.28 -15.17 -7.34
CA ILE A 6 -11.09 -14.77 -5.94
C ILE A 6 -11.75 -13.42 -5.67
N GLU A 7 -11.70 -12.48 -6.62
CA GLU A 7 -12.22 -11.13 -6.42
C GLU A 7 -13.74 -11.15 -6.29
N LYS A 8 -14.41 -11.91 -7.16
CA LYS A 8 -15.85 -12.13 -7.09
C LYS A 8 -16.25 -12.85 -5.81
N PHE A 9 -15.47 -13.82 -5.35
CA PHE A 9 -15.72 -14.49 -4.07
C PHE A 9 -15.62 -13.53 -2.88
N VAL A 10 -14.55 -12.74 -2.78
CA VAL A 10 -14.35 -11.77 -1.70
C VAL A 10 -15.44 -10.71 -1.69
N ARG A 11 -15.83 -10.17 -2.86
CA ARG A 11 -16.90 -9.17 -2.98
C ARG A 11 -18.25 -9.74 -2.51
N LYS A 12 -18.57 -10.96 -2.94
CA LYS A 12 -19.88 -11.58 -2.66
C LYS A 12 -20.01 -12.13 -1.23
N TYR A 13 -18.98 -12.81 -0.72
CA TYR A 13 -19.09 -13.61 0.50
C TYR A 13 -18.32 -13.06 1.70
N MET A 14 -17.26 -12.26 1.49
CA MET A 14 -16.47 -11.71 2.61
C MET A 14 -16.85 -10.28 2.94
N THR A 15 -16.87 -9.41 1.92
CA THR A 15 -17.12 -7.98 2.12
C THR A 15 -18.58 -7.60 1.93
N GLY A 16 -19.37 -8.42 1.20
CA GLY A 16 -20.79 -8.20 0.97
C GLY A 16 -21.12 -6.93 0.19
N ARG A 17 -20.15 -6.36 -0.55
CA ARG A 17 -20.31 -5.09 -1.28
C ARG A 17 -19.87 -5.23 -2.73
N ALA A 18 -20.64 -4.60 -3.63
CA ALA A 18 -20.36 -4.62 -5.07
C ALA A 18 -19.16 -3.74 -5.45
N GLU A 19 -18.92 -2.66 -4.68
CA GLU A 19 -17.84 -1.70 -4.90
C GLU A 19 -17.03 -1.42 -3.63
N SER A 20 -15.87 -0.78 -3.79
CA SER A 20 -15.03 -0.38 -2.66
C SER A 20 -15.72 0.66 -1.81
N LEU A 21 -15.63 0.52 -0.48
CA LEU A 21 -16.15 1.51 0.47
C LEU A 21 -15.52 2.90 0.31
N LEU A 22 -14.27 2.97 -0.16
CA LEU A 22 -13.53 4.22 -0.33
C LEU A 22 -13.66 4.82 -1.74
N LYS A 23 -14.47 4.22 -2.63
CA LYS A 23 -14.55 4.65 -4.03
C LYS A 23 -14.96 6.12 -4.13
N ALA A 24 -16.02 6.52 -3.42
CA ALA A 24 -16.50 7.90 -3.42
C ALA A 24 -15.45 8.89 -2.89
N ASP A 25 -14.66 8.49 -1.88
CA ASP A 25 -13.59 9.32 -1.34
C ASP A 25 -12.44 9.47 -2.34
N PHE A 26 -12.02 8.40 -3.01
CA PHE A 26 -11.00 8.47 -4.06
C PHE A 26 -11.44 9.37 -5.21
N GLU A 27 -12.70 9.29 -5.64
CA GLU A 27 -13.25 10.15 -6.69
C GLU A 27 -13.30 11.62 -6.24
N LYS A 28 -13.72 11.88 -4.99
CA LYS A 28 -13.83 13.22 -4.42
C LYS A 28 -12.49 13.92 -4.24
N PHE A 29 -11.45 13.18 -3.86
CA PHE A 29 -10.12 13.74 -3.52
C PHE A 29 -9.04 13.44 -4.58
N ALA A 30 -9.42 12.95 -5.77
CA ALA A 30 -8.49 12.51 -6.81
C ALA A 30 -7.43 13.59 -7.13
N ASP A 31 -7.86 14.80 -7.46
CA ASP A 31 -6.96 15.89 -7.85
C ASP A 31 -6.00 16.30 -6.72
N GLU A 32 -6.50 16.38 -5.49
CA GLU A 32 -5.67 16.69 -4.31
C GLU A 32 -4.62 15.59 -4.07
N MET A 33 -5.04 14.33 -4.17
CA MET A 33 -4.14 13.19 -3.98
C MET A 33 -3.03 13.18 -5.02
N HIS A 34 -3.34 13.38 -6.31
CA HIS A 34 -2.34 13.47 -7.36
C HIS A 34 -1.38 14.64 -7.12
N ALA A 35 -1.89 15.82 -6.77
CA ALA A 35 -1.05 16.98 -6.47
C ALA A 35 -0.09 16.74 -5.28
N ARG A 36 -0.50 15.93 -4.31
CA ARG A 36 0.27 15.65 -3.09
C ARG A 36 1.21 14.45 -3.20
N ILE A 37 0.99 13.54 -4.14
CA ILE A 37 1.77 12.30 -4.25
C ILE A 37 2.66 12.31 -5.51
N ASP A 38 2.14 12.79 -6.64
CA ASP A 38 2.87 12.73 -7.91
C ASP A 38 4.11 13.63 -7.87
N GLY A 39 5.23 13.09 -8.35
CA GLY A 39 6.53 13.76 -8.32
C GLY A 39 7.09 13.99 -6.90
N LYS A 40 6.44 13.49 -5.84
CA LYS A 40 6.91 13.63 -4.46
C LYS A 40 7.67 12.39 -3.99
N ARG A 41 8.49 12.54 -2.94
CA ARG A 41 9.20 11.43 -2.29
C ARG A 41 8.35 10.94 -1.12
N MET A 42 8.27 9.63 -0.91
CA MET A 42 7.47 9.04 0.15
C MET A 42 8.24 7.97 0.93
N LEU A 43 7.98 7.88 2.23
CA LEU A 43 8.49 6.85 3.14
C LEU A 43 7.30 6.02 3.64
N VAL A 44 7.36 4.71 3.43
CA VAL A 44 6.38 3.74 3.90
C VAL A 44 7.01 2.91 5.00
N VAL A 45 6.51 3.05 6.22
CA VAL A 45 6.93 2.25 7.38
C VAL A 45 5.99 1.05 7.52
N GLY A 46 6.53 -0.15 7.70
CA GLY A 46 5.77 -1.39 7.78
C GLY A 46 5.31 -1.91 6.40
N GLY A 47 5.96 -1.49 5.31
CA GLY A 47 5.53 -1.81 3.94
C GLY A 47 5.61 -3.29 3.54
N ALA A 48 6.27 -4.15 4.32
CA ALA A 48 6.29 -5.60 4.08
C ALA A 48 5.12 -6.37 4.73
N GLY A 49 4.32 -5.73 5.60
CA GLY A 49 3.13 -6.37 6.17
C GLY A 49 1.99 -6.53 5.16
N THR A 50 0.92 -7.24 5.54
CA THR A 50 -0.27 -7.41 4.68
C THR A 50 -0.89 -6.07 4.27
N ILE A 51 -1.06 -5.15 5.22
CA ILE A 51 -1.61 -3.81 4.95
C ILE A 51 -0.60 -2.96 4.18
N GLY A 52 0.65 -2.91 4.64
CA GLY A 52 1.71 -2.09 4.04
C GLY A 52 2.01 -2.48 2.60
N SER A 53 2.06 -3.77 2.29
CA SER A 53 2.31 -4.25 0.93
C SER A 53 1.16 -3.94 -0.02
N ASN A 54 -0.09 -3.98 0.48
CA ASN A 54 -1.25 -3.58 -0.32
C ASN A 54 -1.26 -2.05 -0.54
N TYR A 55 -0.87 -1.26 0.47
CA TYR A 55 -0.70 0.18 0.33
C TYR A 55 0.37 0.53 -0.72
N VAL A 56 1.55 -0.11 -0.67
CA VAL A 56 2.62 0.08 -1.67
C VAL A 56 2.11 -0.23 -3.08
N LYS A 57 1.40 -1.36 -3.26
CA LYS A 57 0.81 -1.73 -4.56
C LYS A 57 -0.23 -0.72 -5.03
N ALA A 58 -1.11 -0.25 -4.15
CA ALA A 58 -2.13 0.73 -4.50
C ALA A 58 -1.50 2.08 -4.89
N ALA A 59 -0.50 2.54 -4.11
CA ALA A 59 0.23 3.77 -4.39
C ALA A 59 0.94 3.74 -5.74
N LEU A 60 1.65 2.65 -6.06
CA LEU A 60 2.38 2.52 -7.33
C LEU A 60 1.46 2.32 -8.55
N ARG A 61 0.26 1.74 -8.37
CA ARG A 61 -0.70 1.57 -9.46
C ARG A 61 -1.49 2.84 -9.76
N GLY A 62 -1.78 3.64 -8.74
CA GLY A 62 -2.63 4.83 -8.86
C GLY A 62 -1.87 6.14 -9.05
N PHE A 63 -0.60 6.21 -8.64
CA PHE A 63 0.16 7.47 -8.55
C PHE A 63 1.56 7.35 -9.13
N LYS A 64 2.24 8.49 -9.26
CA LYS A 64 3.59 8.63 -9.84
C LYS A 64 4.55 9.31 -8.86
N PRO A 65 4.83 8.72 -7.69
CA PRO A 65 5.83 9.28 -6.78
C PRO A 65 7.20 9.34 -7.45
N LYS A 66 8.00 10.36 -7.11
CA LYS A 66 9.39 10.51 -7.60
C LYS A 66 10.33 9.46 -7.00
N ALA A 67 10.06 9.05 -5.77
CA ALA A 67 10.79 7.98 -5.09
C ALA A 67 9.96 7.44 -3.93
N MET A 68 9.99 6.13 -3.72
CA MET A 68 9.38 5.47 -2.57
C MET A 68 10.44 4.69 -1.79
N TYR A 69 10.50 4.93 -0.48
CA TYR A 69 11.34 4.20 0.48
C TYR A 69 10.45 3.31 1.33
N VAL A 70 10.82 2.03 1.47
CA VAL A 70 10.08 1.09 2.33
C VAL A 70 10.98 0.68 3.50
N ALA A 71 10.54 0.98 4.71
CA ALA A 71 11.21 0.63 5.95
C ALA A 71 10.38 -0.39 6.75
N ILE A 72 11.06 -1.32 7.40
CA ILE A 72 10.46 -2.32 8.28
C ILE A 72 11.23 -2.24 9.60
N ALA A 73 10.51 -2.26 10.72
CA ALA A 73 11.15 -2.47 12.00
C ALA A 73 11.36 -3.99 12.18
N GLU A 74 12.61 -4.43 12.30
CA GLU A 74 12.91 -5.75 12.84
C GLU A 74 12.99 -5.60 14.36
N ALA A 75 12.56 -6.62 15.11
CA ALA A 75 12.78 -6.64 16.56
C ALA A 75 14.28 -6.56 16.82
N ALA A 76 14.70 -5.68 17.73
CA ALA A 76 16.06 -5.69 18.22
C ALA A 76 16.37 -7.08 18.81
N ASP A 77 17.47 -7.69 18.39
CA ASP A 77 18.11 -8.74 19.19
C ASP A 77 18.32 -8.21 20.63
N GLU A 78 18.39 -9.10 21.61
CA GLU A 78 18.45 -8.79 23.06
C GLU A 78 19.62 -7.85 23.48
N ASP A 79 20.49 -7.46 22.54
CA ASP A 79 21.63 -6.55 22.72
C ASP A 79 21.32 -5.05 22.52
N GLY A 80 20.05 -4.64 22.47
CA GLY A 80 19.67 -3.23 22.69
C GLY A 80 20.05 -2.23 21.58
N GLY A 81 20.27 -2.70 20.35
CA GLY A 81 20.51 -1.84 19.18
C GLY A 81 19.23 -1.62 18.36
N GLU A 82 18.60 -0.43 18.46
CA GLU A 82 17.50 -0.05 17.57
C GLU A 82 18.03 0.32 16.17
N GLY A 83 17.98 -0.62 15.22
CA GLY A 83 18.45 -0.43 13.85
C GLY A 83 17.31 -0.43 12.82
N TRP A 84 17.10 0.68 12.12
CA TRP A 84 16.18 0.73 10.96
C TRP A 84 16.89 0.19 9.71
N ARG A 85 16.47 -0.98 9.21
CA ARG A 85 16.95 -1.49 7.91
C ARG A 85 16.00 -1.06 6.79
N CYS A 86 16.53 -0.38 5.78
CA CYS A 86 15.76 -0.01 4.58
C CYS A 86 15.71 -1.21 3.64
N ALA A 87 14.50 -1.74 3.39
CA ALA A 87 14.34 -3.01 2.67
C ALA A 87 14.18 -2.86 1.16
N ALA A 88 13.79 -1.67 0.65
CA ALA A 88 13.74 -1.40 -0.78
C ALA A 88 13.54 0.08 -1.12
N SER A 89 14.15 0.51 -2.23
CA SER A 89 13.79 1.73 -2.97
C SER A 89 13.09 1.29 -4.26
N ALA A 90 11.86 1.76 -4.46
CA ALA A 90 11.21 1.70 -5.77
C ALA A 90 11.30 3.11 -6.37
N ALA A 91 12.00 3.22 -7.50
CA ALA A 91 12.11 4.42 -8.32
C ALA A 91 11.06 4.36 -9.44
#